data_AF-A0A925FZW0-F1
#
_entry.id   AF-A0A925FZW0-F1
#
_cell.length_a   1.000
_cell.length_b   1.000
_cell.length_c   1.000
_cell.angle_alpha   90.00
_cell.angle_beta   90.00
_cell.angle_gamma   90.00
#
_symmetry.space_group_name_H-M   'P 1'
#
loop_
_entity.id
_entity.type
_entity.pdbx_description
1 polymer ?
#
loop_
_entity_poly.entity_id
_entity_poly.type
_entity_poly.pdbx_seq_one_letter_code
_entity_poly.pdbx_strand_id
1 'polypeptide(L)' 'MSPVTCHLSPGVIVFHIKAAFEEKLEIKTTIERARAFFADMGNFVNLMPGVESIREEAGGVARWLIRAEVPMIG' A
#
# COMPACT_ATOMS: atom_id res chain seq x y z
N MET A 1 8.47 -2.74 17.47
CA MET A 1 8.46 -1.33 17.02
C MET A 1 9.71 -1.14 16.17
N SER A 2 9.58 -1.11 14.85
CA SER A 2 10.74 -1.02 13.93
C SER A 2 11.13 0.44 13.71
N PRO A 3 12.44 0.78 13.66
CA PRO A 3 12.89 2.15 13.45
C PRO A 3 12.64 2.58 11.99
N VAL A 4 12.10 3.80 11.82
CA VAL A 4 11.94 4.48 10.53
C VAL A 4 13.22 5.27 10.23
N THR A 5 13.83 5.08 9.07
CA THR A 5 15.04 5.81 8.65
C THR A 5 14.67 6.85 7.60
N CYS A 6 14.89 8.14 7.91
CA CYS A 6 14.67 9.24 6.99
C CYS A 6 15.96 9.57 6.24
N HIS A 7 15.88 9.78 4.93
CA HIS A 7 16.94 10.44 4.15
C HIS A 7 16.38 11.77 3.65
N LEU A 8 17.09 12.86 3.94
CA LEU A 8 16.67 14.22 3.61
C LEU A 8 17.16 14.59 2.21
N SER A 9 16.25 14.83 1.28
CA SER A 9 16.50 15.60 0.06
C SER A 9 15.77 16.94 0.14
N PRO A 10 16.32 18.06 -0.38
CA PRO A 10 15.67 19.37 -0.24
C PRO A 10 14.29 19.36 -0.90
N GLY A 11 13.23 19.54 -0.10
CA GLY A 11 11.85 19.72 -0.57
C GLY A 11 10.93 18.50 -0.46
N VAL A 12 11.43 17.30 -0.15
CA VAL A 12 10.59 16.08 0.03
C VAL A 12 11.14 15.24 1.19
N ILE A 13 10.33 15.01 2.22
CA ILE A 13 10.68 14.08 3.31
C ILE A 13 10.27 12.67 2.89
N VAL A 14 11.24 11.77 2.73
CA VAL A 14 11.00 10.36 2.40
C VAL A 14 11.25 9.50 3.64
N PHE A 15 10.21 8.78 4.07
CA PHE A 15 10.27 7.83 5.18
C PHE A 15 10.42 6.40 4.65
N HIS A 16 11.46 5.69 5.06
CA HIS A 16 11.55 4.24 4.85
C HIS A 16 10.87 3.51 5.99
N ILE A 17 9.63 3.07 5.77
CA ILE A 17 8.84 2.34 6.76
C ILE A 17 9.01 0.83 6.50
N LYS A 18 9.65 0.12 7.45
CA LYS A 18 9.67 -1.34 7.47
C LYS A 18 8.53 -1.84 8.35
N ALA A 19 7.38 -2.10 7.74
CA ALA A 19 6.22 -2.70 8.39
C ALA A 19 5.88 -4.03 7.73
N ALA A 20 5.62 -5.06 8.53
CA ALA A 20 5.09 -6.33 8.08
C ALA A 20 3.78 -6.59 8.84
N PHE A 21 2.73 -6.89 8.09
CA PHE A 21 1.41 -7.22 8.61
C PHE A 21 0.96 -8.50 7.92
N GLU A 22 0.55 -9.49 8.70
CA GLU A 22 0.09 -10.79 8.20
C GLU A 22 -1.21 -11.15 8.91
N GLU A 23 -2.27 -11.36 8.14
CA GLU A 23 -3.57 -11.84 8.62
C GLU A 23 -4.12 -12.91 7.67
N LYS A 24 -4.97 -13.79 8.22
CA LYS A 24 -5.66 -14.82 7.46
C LYS A 24 -7.12 -14.43 7.28
N LEU A 25 -7.57 -14.42 6.03
CA LEU A 25 -8.95 -14.12 5.67
C LEU A 25 -9.56 -15.31 4.92
N GLU A 26 -10.70 -15.81 5.39
CA GLU A 26 -11.48 -16.85 4.71
C GLU A 26 -12.67 -16.25 3.98
N ILE A 27 -12.73 -16.46 2.65
CA ILE A 27 -13.81 -15.95 1.79
C ILE A 27 -14.45 -17.12 1.06
N LYS A 28 -15.78 -17.21 1.09
CA LYS A 28 -16.55 -18.17 0.29
C LYS A 28 -16.61 -17.71 -1.17
N THR A 29 -15.64 -18.15 -1.97
CA THR A 29 -15.58 -17.87 -3.42
C THR A 29 -14.81 -18.96 -4.15
N THR A 30 -14.79 -18.91 -5.49
CA THR A 30 -13.92 -19.79 -6.30
C THR A 30 -12.55 -19.15 -6.49
N ILE A 31 -11.54 -19.97 -6.78
CA ILE A 31 -10.16 -19.49 -6.95
C ILE A 31 -10.01 -18.59 -8.18
N GLU A 32 -10.79 -18.84 -9.23
CA GLU A 32 -10.79 -18.03 -10.47
C GLU A 32 -11.30 -16.62 -10.18
N ARG A 33 -12.38 -16.51 -9.40
CA ARG A 33 -12.94 -15.21 -8.98
C ARG A 33 -11.99 -14.45 -8.07
N ALA A 34 -11.35 -15.15 -7.13
CA ALA A 34 -10.33 -14.53 -6.28
C ALA A 34 -9.16 -13.99 -7.11
N ARG A 35 -8.64 -14.78 -8.06
CA ARG A 35 -7.55 -14.33 -8.96
C ARG A 35 -7.97 -13.13 -9.80
N ALA A 36 -9.16 -13.16 -10.40
CA ALA A 36 -9.67 -12.05 -11.19
C ALA A 36 -9.81 -10.77 -10.35
N PHE A 37 -10.28 -10.90 -9.10
CA PHE A 37 -10.40 -9.77 -8.18
C PHE A 37 -9.04 -9.13 -7.87
N PHE A 38 -8.03 -9.93 -7.49
CA PHE A 38 -6.71 -9.39 -7.15
C PHE A 38 -5.87 -8.96 -8.36
N ALA A 39 -6.22 -9.41 -9.57
CA ALA A 39 -5.59 -8.94 -10.80
C ALA A 39 -6.02 -7.53 -11.22
N ASP A 40 -7.18 -7.06 -10.73
CA ASP A 40 -7.67 -5.72 -11.00
C ASP A 40 -7.22 -4.76 -9.88
N MET A 41 -6.23 -3.92 -10.20
CA MET A 41 -5.68 -2.92 -9.28
C MET A 41 -6.74 -1.88 -8.83
N GLY A 42 -7.80 -1.64 -9.62
CA GLY A 42 -8.88 -0.74 -9.26
C GLY A 42 -9.64 -1.19 -8.01
N ASN A 43 -9.71 -2.50 -7.76
CA ASN A 43 -10.36 -3.04 -6.56
C ASN A 43 -9.69 -2.57 -5.28
N PHE A 44 -8.36 -2.45 -5.27
CA PHE A 44 -7.62 -1.99 -4.10
C PHE A 44 -7.91 -0.52 -3.82
N VAL A 45 -7.91 0.34 -4.84
CA VAL A 45 -8.23 1.77 -4.68
C VAL A 45 -9.67 1.97 -4.18
N ASN A 46 -10.61 1.17 -4.67
CA ASN A 46 -12.03 1.32 -4.31
C ASN A 46 -12.38 0.72 -2.94
N LEU A 47 -11.67 -0.30 -2.48
CA LEU A 47 -12.03 -1.07 -1.28
C LEU A 47 -11.08 -0.85 -0.10
N MET A 48 -9.85 -0.38 -0.32
CA MET A 48 -8.91 -0.09 0.76
C MET A 48 -8.96 1.39 1.15
N PRO A 49 -9.46 1.71 2.36
CA PRO A 49 -9.46 3.10 2.82
C PRO A 49 -8.02 3.61 2.93
N GLY A 50 -7.80 4.85 2.46
CA GLY A 50 -6.49 5.51 2.47
C GLY A 50 -5.64 5.24 1.23
N VAL A 51 -5.96 4.27 0.37
CA VAL A 51 -5.28 4.12 -0.93
C VAL A 51 -5.89 5.09 -1.93
N GLU A 52 -5.11 6.04 -2.44
CA GLU A 52 -5.59 7.05 -3.40
C GLU A 52 -5.39 6.64 -4.85
N SER A 53 -4.25 6.05 -5.17
CA SER A 53 -3.98 5.56 -6.51
C SER A 53 -2.87 4.51 -6.51
N ILE A 54 -2.92 3.65 -7.51
CA ILE A 54 -1.88 2.66 -7.81
C ILE A 54 -1.50 2.87 -9.27
N ARG A 55 -0.20 3.02 -9.53
CA ARG A 55 0.34 3.19 -10.88
C ARG A 55 1.42 2.14 -11.11
N GLU A 56 1.31 1.42 -12.21
CA GLU A 56 2.40 0.57 -12.67
C GLU A 56 3.49 1.44 -13.29
N GLU A 57 4.73 1.14 -12.94
CA GLU A 57 5.93 1.75 -13.50
C GLU A 57 6.76 0.70 -14.25
N ALA A 58 7.72 1.18 -15.03
CA ALA A 58 8.63 0.30 -15.77
C ALA A 58 9.34 -0.70 -14.83
N GLY A 59 9.50 -1.93 -15.30
CA GLY A 59 10.16 -2.99 -14.53
C GLY A 59 9.25 -3.75 -13.55
N GLY A 60 7.93 -3.63 -13.68
CA GLY A 60 6.98 -4.38 -12.84
C GLY A 60 6.87 -3.84 -11.41
N VAL A 61 7.29 -2.59 -11.20
CA VAL A 61 7.17 -1.91 -9.91
C VAL A 61 5.81 -1.22 -9.86
N ALA A 62 5.03 -1.47 -8.80
CA ALA A 62 3.80 -0.73 -8.54
C ALA A 62 4.07 0.41 -7.56
N ARG A 63 3.74 1.64 -7.93
CA ARG A 63 3.79 2.81 -7.05
C ARG A 63 2.41 3.08 -6.48
N TRP A 64 2.33 3.05 -5.16
CA TRP A 64 1.10 3.27 -4.40
C TRP A 64 1.14 4.67 -3.78
N LEU A 65 0.08 5.44 -3.96
CA LEU A 65 -0.16 6.68 -3.24
C LEU A 65 -1.14 6.41 -2.11
N ILE A 66 -0.70 6.62 -0.88
CA ILE A 66 -1.48 6.36 0.34
C ILE A 66 -1.66 7.69 1.07
N ARG A 67 -2.92 8.08 1.33
CA ARG A 67 -3.25 9.16 2.25
C ARG A 67 -3.24 8.62 3.66
N ALA A 68 -2.31 9.12 4.46
CA ALA A 68 -2.26 8.85 5.89
C ALA A 68 -2.34 10.17 6.65
N GLU A 69 -3.29 10.27 7.58
CA GLU A 69 -3.22 11.29 8.63
C GLU A 69 -2.20 10.80 9.67
N VAL A 70 -1.00 11.40 9.65
CA VAL A 70 0.04 11.07 10.62
C VAL A 70 -0.13 11.98 11.83
N PRO A 71 -0.57 11.45 13.00
CA PRO A 71 -0.56 12.25 14.21
C PRO A 71 0.90 12.57 14.55
N MET A 72 1.23 13.86 14.61
CA MET A 72 2.50 14.30 15.16
C MET A 72 2.50 14.03 16.65
N ILE A 73 3.22 13.00 17.09
CA ILE A 73 3.56 12.83 18.50
C ILE A 73 4.75 13.76 18.76
N GLY A 74 4.49 14.84 19.50
CA GLY A 74 5.50 15.74 20.06
C GLY A 74 6.05 15.24 21.39
#